data_AF-A0A3D2QD98-F1
#
_entry.id   AF-A0A3D2QD98-F1
#
_cell.length_a   1.000
_cell.length_b   1.000
_cell.length_c   1.000
_cell.angle_alpha   90.00
_cell.angle_beta   90.00
_cell.angle_gamma   90.00
#
_symmetry.space_group_name_H-M   'P 1'
#
loop_
_entity.id
_entity.type
_entity.pdbx_description
1 polymer ?
#
loop_
_entity_poly.entity_id
_entity_poly.type
_entity_poly.pdbx_seq_one_letter_code
_entity_poly.pdbx_strand_id
1 'polypeptide(L)'
;TKEQYRLYKLIWDRTMACQMAPAKYDQTTLQIAAGNYELKASGSVMTFDGFMRLADKKDMKKEGSGPVPYIEPGRSLVLHKVEHGVQHFTEPPASYTEASLVKKMEEEGIGRPSTYAPIIQTIQSRGYVVKDGKKLVATDLGKKVVDLLTTYFGSIINIPYSAAMETELDEIAEHKEDKLTVLRNFYGPFEALLEKADKVIPKDPPPLEKSGVICEKCGREMVIREGRYGKFLACPGFPECRNTKPLLEKIGVSCPQCGGDITVRHTRTNKVFYGCSNYPECKFTSWDKPTNETCPKCGHMLLEHAERGGKVRRVCSNPDCEDALSKRPSRKKTTTADLLKVKKVVKGRETRKTAAKKTSARKTASAATKSKAARK
;
A
#
# COMPACT_ATOMS: atom_id res chain seq x y z
N THR A 1 -11.83 8.84 -16.24
CA THR A 1 -12.20 8.61 -14.82
C THR A 1 -11.41 9.52 -13.89
N LYS A 2 -11.71 9.54 -12.58
CA LYS A 2 -10.96 10.36 -11.60
C LYS A 2 -9.50 9.91 -11.43
N GLU A 3 -9.22 8.64 -11.67
CA GLU A 3 -7.87 8.06 -11.60
C GLU A 3 -7.07 8.39 -12.86
N GLN A 4 -7.66 8.24 -14.05
CA GLN A 4 -7.05 8.69 -15.30
C GLN A 4 -6.68 10.18 -15.26
N TYR A 5 -7.56 11.05 -14.72
CA TYR A 5 -7.26 12.47 -14.56
C TYR A 5 -6.08 12.72 -13.60
N ARG A 6 -5.96 11.95 -12.50
CA ARG A 6 -4.82 12.06 -11.57
C ARG A 6 -3.50 11.63 -12.23
N LEU A 7 -3.52 10.52 -12.96
CA LEU A 7 -2.33 10.03 -13.67
C LEU A 7 -1.92 10.99 -14.78
N TYR A 8 -2.88 11.48 -15.58
CA TYR A 8 -2.64 12.49 -16.61
C TYR A 8 -2.09 13.79 -16.02
N LYS A 9 -2.66 14.28 -14.90
CA LYS A 9 -2.13 15.48 -14.23
C LYS A 9 -0.69 15.26 -13.75
N LEU A 10 -0.39 14.12 -13.11
CA LEU A 10 0.97 13.80 -12.66
C LEU A 10 1.99 13.77 -13.81
N ILE A 11 1.60 13.19 -14.95
CA ILE A 11 2.41 13.20 -16.18
C ILE A 11 2.60 14.64 -16.68
N TRP A 12 1.51 15.40 -16.83
CA TRP A 12 1.54 16.78 -17.32
C TRP A 12 2.38 17.71 -16.42
N ASP A 13 2.18 17.65 -15.10
CA ASP A 13 2.96 18.41 -14.12
C ASP A 13 4.46 18.11 -14.28
N ARG A 14 4.83 16.83 -14.46
CA ARG A 14 6.22 16.39 -14.61
C ARG A 14 6.83 16.80 -15.96
N THR A 15 6.08 16.69 -17.06
CA THR A 15 6.50 17.09 -18.41
C THR A 15 6.65 18.61 -18.54
N MET A 16 5.81 19.40 -17.87
CA MET A 16 5.99 20.85 -17.82
C MET A 16 7.16 21.23 -16.91
N ALA A 17 7.27 20.61 -15.72
CA ALA A 17 8.34 20.89 -14.77
C ALA A 17 9.74 20.62 -15.32
N CYS A 18 9.94 19.61 -16.18
CA CYS A 18 11.27 19.35 -16.76
C CYS A 18 11.72 20.36 -17.82
N GLN A 19 10.83 21.26 -18.26
CA GLN A 19 11.14 22.37 -19.18
C GLN A 19 11.17 23.74 -18.46
N MET A 20 10.99 23.76 -17.14
CA MET A 20 11.02 24.99 -16.33
C MET A 20 12.40 25.26 -15.74
N ALA A 21 12.69 26.52 -15.47
CA ALA A 21 13.92 26.95 -14.83
C ALA A 21 14.12 26.30 -13.43
N PRO A 22 15.37 26.03 -13.01
CA PRO A 22 15.67 25.48 -11.69
C PRO A 22 15.21 26.42 -10.58
N ALA A 23 14.71 25.84 -9.48
CA ALA A 23 14.44 26.58 -8.26
C ALA A 23 15.75 27.10 -7.63
N LYS A 24 15.72 28.30 -7.04
CA LYS A 24 16.86 28.88 -6.32
C LYS A 24 16.58 28.94 -4.82
N TYR A 25 17.62 28.68 -4.04
CA TYR A 25 17.60 28.65 -2.59
C TYR A 25 18.84 29.34 -2.04
N ASP A 26 18.62 30.18 -1.04
CA ASP A 26 19.68 30.80 -0.26
C ASP A 26 19.84 29.95 1.01
N GLN A 27 20.97 29.24 1.10
CA GLN A 27 21.26 28.32 2.20
C GLN A 27 22.13 29.01 3.26
N THR A 28 21.61 29.15 4.47
CA THR A 28 22.33 29.71 5.61
C THR A 28 22.71 28.58 6.56
N THR A 29 23.98 28.53 6.96
CA THR A 29 24.46 27.64 8.03
C THR A 29 25.20 28.47 9.07
N LEU A 30 24.77 28.34 10.31
CA LEU A 30 25.37 28.99 11.47
C LEU A 30 26.08 27.93 12.32
N GLN A 31 27.33 28.19 12.68
CA GLN A 31 28.06 27.49 13.73
C GLN A 31 28.08 28.41 14.95
N ILE A 32 27.64 27.90 16.10
CA ILE A 32 27.44 28.66 17.33
C ILE A 32 28.30 28.03 18.41
N ALA A 33 29.37 28.72 18.82
CA ALA A 33 30.19 28.31 19.95
C ALA A 33 29.49 28.67 21.27
N ALA A 34 29.39 27.70 22.18
CA ALA A 34 28.75 27.82 23.49
C ALA A 34 29.66 27.21 24.56
N GLY A 35 30.72 27.94 24.93
CA GLY A 35 31.78 27.43 25.81
C GLY A 35 32.50 26.25 25.16
N ASN A 36 32.34 25.06 25.74
CA ASN A 36 32.98 23.82 25.26
C ASN A 36 32.17 23.10 24.17
N TYR A 37 31.01 23.63 23.76
CA TYR A 37 30.11 23.00 22.77
C TYR A 37 30.02 23.81 21.48
N GLU A 38 29.91 23.11 20.35
CA GLU A 38 29.54 23.70 19.06
C GLU A 38 28.13 23.25 18.68
N LEU A 39 27.24 24.20 18.37
CA LEU A 39 25.91 23.93 17.86
C LEU A 39 25.82 24.36 16.39
N LYS A 40 25.20 23.53 15.56
CA LYS A 40 25.01 23.80 14.12
C LYS A 40 23.54 23.97 13.79
N ALA A 41 23.19 25.09 13.17
CA ALA A 41 21.88 25.33 12.59
C ALA A 41 22.01 25.55 11.07
N SER A 42 21.26 24.78 10.27
CA SER A 42 21.23 24.93 8.81
C SER A 42 19.80 25.12 8.33
N GLY A 43 19.56 26.13 7.50
CA GLY A 43 18.27 26.46 6.91
C GLY A 43 18.41 26.87 5.45
N SER A 44 17.29 26.90 4.74
CA SER A 44 17.25 27.26 3.32
C SER A 44 15.99 28.05 3.01
N VAL A 45 16.14 29.28 2.50
CA VAL A 45 15.04 30.12 2.04
C VAL A 45 14.95 30.00 0.52
N MET A 46 13.76 29.70 -0.01
CA MET A 46 13.53 29.67 -1.45
C MET A 46 13.44 31.11 -1.98
N THR A 47 14.36 31.50 -2.87
CA THR A 47 14.40 32.81 -3.52
C THR A 47 13.77 32.81 -4.91
N PHE A 48 13.60 31.64 -5.53
CA PHE A 48 12.85 31.50 -6.79
C PHE A 48 12.24 30.10 -6.92
N ASP A 49 10.92 30.02 -7.07
CA ASP A 49 10.17 28.75 -7.14
C ASP A 49 10.59 27.84 -8.30
N GLY A 50 10.90 28.40 -9.48
CA GLY A 50 11.19 27.63 -10.70
C GLY A 50 10.15 26.53 -10.96
N PHE A 51 10.63 25.34 -11.30
CA PHE A 51 9.80 24.15 -11.51
C PHE A 51 9.01 23.69 -10.26
N MET A 52 9.42 24.07 -9.03
CA MET A 52 8.71 23.67 -7.80
C MET A 52 7.30 24.25 -7.73
N ARG A 53 6.97 25.28 -8.53
CA ARG A 53 5.61 25.82 -8.67
C ARG A 53 4.59 24.79 -9.20
N LEU A 54 5.05 23.76 -9.92
CA LEU A 54 4.22 22.62 -10.38
C LEU A 54 4.43 21.34 -9.55
N ALA A 55 5.43 21.30 -8.67
CA ALA A 55 5.66 20.16 -7.78
C ALA A 55 4.53 20.05 -6.74
N ASP A 56 4.23 18.81 -6.32
CA ASP A 56 3.15 18.58 -5.36
C ASP A 56 3.61 19.05 -3.97
N LYS A 57 2.81 19.87 -3.27
CA LYS A 57 3.24 20.61 -2.05
C LYS A 57 3.59 19.73 -0.84
N LYS A 58 3.53 18.40 -0.99
CA LYS A 58 4.04 17.42 -0.03
C LYS A 58 5.56 17.26 -0.14
N ASP A 59 6.10 17.29 -1.35
CA ASP A 59 7.54 17.11 -1.59
C ASP A 59 8.35 18.32 -1.10
N MET A 60 7.69 19.47 -0.94
CA MET A 60 8.24 20.68 -0.30
C MET A 60 8.39 20.54 1.23
N LYS A 61 7.76 19.54 1.88
CA LYS A 61 7.95 19.27 3.31
C LYS A 61 9.09 18.28 3.54
N LYS A 62 10.32 18.75 3.36
CA LYS A 62 11.46 18.16 4.08
C LYS A 62 11.39 18.63 5.53
N GLU A 63 11.31 17.69 6.46
CA GLU A 63 11.39 17.99 7.88
C GLU A 63 12.82 18.47 8.21
N GLY A 64 12.94 19.57 8.95
CA GLY A 64 14.23 20.18 9.33
C GLY A 64 14.57 21.52 8.66
N SER A 65 14.13 21.81 7.44
CA SER A 65 14.49 23.07 6.73
C SER A 65 13.60 24.25 7.14
N GLY A 66 13.75 24.72 8.38
CA GLY A 66 13.22 26.02 8.79
C GLY A 66 14.00 27.19 8.16
N PRO A 67 13.41 28.39 8.06
CA PRO A 67 14.14 29.59 7.69
C PRO A 67 15.09 29.97 8.84
N VAL A 68 16.40 29.79 8.63
CA VAL A 68 17.44 30.29 9.55
C VAL A 68 17.77 31.73 9.14
N PRO A 69 17.68 32.72 10.04
CA PRO A 69 18.03 34.09 9.71
C PRO A 69 19.53 34.25 9.49
N TYR A 70 19.92 35.21 8.65
CA TYR A 70 21.31 35.66 8.59
C TYR A 70 21.68 36.37 9.91
N ILE A 71 22.87 36.06 10.44
CA ILE A 71 23.42 36.65 11.65
C ILE A 71 24.90 36.96 11.38
N GLU A 72 25.33 38.18 11.72
CA GLU A 72 26.72 38.61 11.55
C GLU A 72 27.68 37.85 12.50
N PRO A 73 28.90 37.50 12.05
CA PRO A 73 29.90 36.86 12.90
C PRO A 73 30.22 37.68 14.16
N GLY A 74 30.41 36.99 15.29
CA GLY A 74 30.76 37.61 16.57
C GLY A 74 29.57 38.19 17.36
N ARG A 75 28.35 38.22 16.81
CA ARG A 75 27.16 38.62 17.57
C ARG A 75 26.82 37.62 18.67
N SER A 76 26.69 38.10 19.90
CA SER A 76 26.24 37.29 21.04
C SER A 76 24.79 36.85 20.89
N LEU A 77 24.51 35.59 21.24
CA LEU A 77 23.17 35.00 21.22
C LEU A 77 22.72 34.68 22.64
N VAL A 78 21.47 35.01 22.97
CA VAL A 78 20.88 34.71 24.29
C VAL A 78 20.19 33.34 24.22
N LEU A 79 20.55 32.45 25.15
CA LEU A 79 19.93 31.14 25.28
C LEU A 79 18.48 31.27 25.79
N HIS A 80 17.50 31.07 24.91
CA HIS A 80 16.08 31.15 25.27
C HIS A 80 15.57 29.86 25.93
N LYS A 81 15.95 28.69 25.41
CA LYS A 81 15.50 27.37 25.89
C LYS A 81 16.47 26.30 25.42
N VAL A 82 16.77 25.33 26.29
CA VAL A 82 17.33 24.02 25.88
C VAL A 82 16.17 23.04 25.82
N GLU A 83 16.00 22.34 24.71
CA GLU A 83 15.08 21.21 24.64
C GLU A 83 15.82 19.93 25.05
N HIS A 84 15.15 19.02 25.77
CA HIS A 84 15.77 17.76 26.17
C HIS A 84 16.14 16.94 24.93
N GLY A 85 17.31 16.29 24.96
CA GLY A 85 17.81 15.49 23.85
C GLY A 85 16.79 14.43 23.44
N VAL A 86 16.28 14.52 22.21
CA VAL A 86 15.36 13.53 21.65
C VAL A 86 16.12 12.22 21.48
N GLN A 87 15.67 11.17 22.17
CA GLN A 87 16.28 9.85 22.03
C GLN A 87 15.89 9.26 20.67
N HIS A 88 16.83 9.26 19.74
CA HIS A 88 16.70 8.58 18.46
C HIS A 88 17.14 7.12 18.59
N PHE A 89 16.45 6.24 17.86
CA PHE A 89 16.83 4.83 17.70
C PHE A 89 17.27 4.60 16.26
N THR A 90 18.13 3.61 16.03
CA THR A 90 18.48 3.16 14.69
C THR A 90 17.30 2.40 14.07
N GLU A 91 16.70 2.95 13.02
CA GLU A 91 15.65 2.25 12.29
C GLU A 91 16.23 1.14 11.38
N PRO A 92 15.59 -0.03 11.29
CA PRO A 92 16.00 -1.07 10.35
C PRO A 92 15.72 -0.65 8.89
N PRO A 93 16.41 -1.24 7.90
CA PRO A 93 16.19 -0.93 6.49
C PRO A 93 14.72 -0.98 6.08
N ALA A 94 14.25 0.08 5.41
CA ALA A 94 12.85 0.22 5.03
C ALA A 94 12.41 -0.89 4.06
N SER A 95 11.39 -1.65 4.46
CA SER A 95 10.82 -2.74 3.64
C SER A 95 10.33 -2.21 2.29
N TYR A 96 10.67 -2.89 1.20
CA TYR A 96 10.30 -2.46 -0.15
C TYR A 96 8.79 -2.22 -0.29
N THR A 97 8.43 -1.09 -0.89
CA THR A 97 7.14 -0.89 -1.57
C THR A 97 7.25 -1.34 -3.03
N GLU A 98 6.12 -1.49 -3.73
CA GLU A 98 6.11 -1.82 -5.17
C GLU A 98 6.94 -0.80 -5.99
N ALA A 99 6.79 0.50 -5.73
CA ALA A 99 7.53 1.54 -6.46
C ALA A 99 9.03 1.52 -6.18
N SER A 100 9.45 1.30 -4.93
CA SER A 100 10.87 1.16 -4.59
C SER A 100 11.48 -0.16 -5.06
N LEU A 101 10.66 -1.22 -5.21
CA LEU A 101 11.11 -2.48 -5.79
C LEU A 101 11.35 -2.31 -7.30
N VAL A 102 10.44 -1.67 -8.04
CA VAL A 102 10.68 -1.30 -9.45
C VAL A 102 11.95 -0.46 -9.58
N LYS A 103 12.10 0.60 -8.76
CA LYS A 103 13.32 1.43 -8.76
C LYS A 103 14.58 0.60 -8.50
N LYS A 104 14.51 -0.41 -7.61
CA LYS A 104 15.67 -1.26 -7.32
C LYS A 104 15.96 -2.27 -8.43
N MET A 105 14.93 -2.79 -9.09
CA MET A 105 15.08 -3.63 -10.29
C MET A 105 15.71 -2.84 -11.44
N GLU A 106 15.27 -1.60 -11.66
CA GLU A 106 15.81 -0.66 -12.64
C GLU A 106 17.28 -0.29 -12.36
N GLU A 107 17.64 -0.05 -11.09
CA GLU A 107 19.03 0.17 -10.65
C GLU A 107 19.96 -1.03 -10.89
N GLU A 108 19.44 -2.25 -10.76
CA GLU A 108 20.20 -3.49 -10.93
C GLU A 108 20.08 -4.07 -12.37
N GLY A 109 19.44 -3.36 -13.30
CA GLY A 109 19.26 -3.78 -14.71
C GLY A 109 18.30 -4.96 -14.94
N ILE A 110 17.57 -5.41 -13.91
CA ILE A 110 16.68 -6.58 -13.96
C ILE A 110 15.30 -6.19 -14.48
N GLY A 111 14.88 -6.78 -15.60
CA GLY A 111 13.59 -6.48 -16.21
C GLY A 111 13.59 -5.19 -17.04
N ARG A 112 12.43 -4.89 -17.60
CA ARG A 112 12.20 -3.79 -18.55
C ARG A 112 10.83 -3.15 -18.25
N PRO A 113 10.51 -1.97 -18.83
CA PRO A 113 9.23 -1.29 -18.62
C PRO A 113 7.98 -2.14 -18.91
N SER A 114 8.11 -3.17 -19.74
CA SER A 114 7.08 -4.18 -20.04
C SER A 114 6.90 -5.25 -18.94
N THR A 115 7.95 -5.59 -18.19
CA THR A 115 7.96 -6.74 -17.26
C THR A 115 7.82 -6.35 -15.78
N TYR A 116 8.16 -5.12 -15.37
CA TYR A 116 8.11 -4.66 -13.97
C TYR A 116 6.76 -4.95 -13.26
N ALA A 117 5.63 -4.55 -13.86
CA ALA A 117 4.31 -4.78 -13.27
C ALA A 117 3.88 -6.27 -13.31
N PRO A 118 4.04 -7.02 -14.42
CA PRO A 118 3.85 -8.47 -14.45
C PRO A 118 4.68 -9.25 -13.42
N ILE A 119 5.95 -8.90 -13.18
CA ILE A 119 6.81 -9.56 -12.18
C ILE A 119 6.21 -9.37 -10.77
N ILE A 120 5.89 -8.13 -10.39
CA ILE A 120 5.28 -7.81 -9.10
C ILE A 120 3.92 -8.50 -8.91
N GLN A 121 3.10 -8.59 -9.95
CA GLN A 121 1.84 -9.34 -9.93
C GLN A 121 2.07 -10.86 -9.80
N THR A 122 3.12 -11.40 -10.41
CA THR A 122 3.43 -12.84 -10.39
C THR A 122 3.92 -13.29 -9.00
N ILE A 123 4.84 -12.55 -8.37
CA ILE A 123 5.35 -12.91 -7.03
C ILE A 123 4.27 -12.76 -5.94
N GLN A 124 3.34 -11.82 -6.09
CA GLN A 124 2.17 -11.69 -5.20
C GLN A 124 1.15 -12.79 -5.43
N SER A 125 0.80 -13.10 -6.69
CA SER A 125 -0.22 -14.12 -7.01
C SER A 125 0.23 -15.56 -6.71
N ARG A 126 1.53 -15.84 -6.75
CA ARG A 126 2.12 -17.12 -6.30
C ARG A 126 2.34 -17.21 -4.78
N GLY A 127 2.13 -16.11 -4.04
CA GLY A 127 2.25 -16.10 -2.58
C GLY A 127 3.68 -16.11 -2.04
N TYR A 128 4.71 -15.82 -2.85
CA TYR A 128 6.09 -15.65 -2.37
C TYR A 128 6.24 -14.34 -1.57
N VAL A 129 5.43 -13.33 -1.90
CA VAL A 129 5.43 -12.00 -1.28
C VAL A 129 3.99 -11.59 -0.98
N VAL A 130 3.74 -11.10 0.24
CA VAL A 130 2.44 -10.55 0.66
C VAL A 130 2.56 -9.05 0.87
N LYS A 131 1.48 -8.32 0.56
CA LYS A 131 1.40 -6.87 0.66
C LYS A 131 0.77 -6.45 1.98
N ASP A 132 1.58 -6.04 2.95
CA ASP A 132 1.11 -5.44 4.20
C ASP A 132 0.98 -3.91 4.05
N GLY A 133 -0.26 -3.47 3.78
CA GLY A 133 -0.60 -2.06 3.54
C GLY A 133 0.07 -1.48 2.29
N LYS A 134 1.31 -1.01 2.44
CA LYS A 134 2.19 -0.53 1.36
C LYS A 134 3.50 -1.32 1.23
N LYS A 135 3.89 -2.08 2.25
CA LYS A 135 5.13 -2.85 2.30
C LYS A 135 4.93 -4.21 1.64
N LEU A 136 5.99 -4.70 1.01
CA LEU A 136 6.10 -6.06 0.51
C LEU A 136 6.91 -6.88 1.52
N VAL A 137 6.35 -8.01 1.94
CA VAL A 137 6.94 -8.89 2.96
C VAL A 137 7.06 -10.29 2.37
N ALA A 138 8.27 -10.87 2.42
CA ALA A 138 8.52 -12.22 1.93
C ALA A 138 7.88 -13.27 2.86
N THR A 139 7.14 -14.21 2.28
CA THR A 139 6.56 -15.34 3.02
C THR A 139 7.61 -16.42 3.27
N ASP A 140 7.35 -17.33 4.20
CA ASP A 140 8.27 -18.45 4.48
C ASP A 140 8.34 -19.44 3.30
N LEU A 141 7.31 -19.50 2.45
CA LEU A 141 7.37 -20.15 1.14
C LEU A 141 8.33 -19.42 0.20
N GLY A 142 8.25 -18.08 0.13
CA GLY A 142 9.16 -17.25 -0.67
C GLY A 142 10.62 -17.43 -0.27
N LYS A 143 10.92 -17.41 1.04
CA LYS A 143 12.26 -17.68 1.59
C LYS A 143 12.77 -19.06 1.16
N LYS A 144 12.05 -20.13 1.52
CA LYS A 144 12.43 -21.52 1.20
C LYS A 144 12.68 -21.76 -0.30
N VAL A 145 11.92 -21.10 -1.17
CA VAL A 145 12.14 -21.16 -2.63
C VAL A 145 13.41 -20.42 -3.04
N VAL A 146 13.70 -19.23 -2.49
CA VAL A 146 14.95 -18.51 -2.74
C VAL A 146 16.16 -19.27 -2.19
N ASP A 147 16.06 -19.84 -0.99
CA ASP A 147 17.13 -20.64 -0.36
C ASP A 147 17.48 -21.87 -1.22
N LEU A 148 16.47 -22.57 -1.75
CA LEU A 148 16.65 -23.69 -2.68
C LEU A 148 17.25 -23.24 -4.01
N LEU A 149 16.71 -22.19 -4.63
CA LEU A 149 17.18 -21.72 -5.94
C LEU A 149 18.62 -21.18 -5.87
N THR A 150 18.99 -20.48 -4.80
CA THR A 150 20.37 -20.00 -4.62
C THR A 150 21.35 -21.14 -4.32
N THR A 151 20.92 -22.18 -3.60
CA THR A 151 21.73 -23.36 -3.29
C THR A 151 22.03 -24.20 -4.55
N TYR A 152 21.03 -24.48 -5.39
CA TYR A 152 21.19 -25.38 -6.55
C TYR A 152 21.49 -24.68 -7.89
N PHE A 153 21.09 -23.42 -8.05
CA PHE A 153 21.16 -22.68 -9.32
C PHE A 153 21.87 -21.32 -9.20
N GLY A 154 22.59 -21.03 -8.10
CA GLY A 154 23.16 -19.70 -7.81
C GLY A 154 24.12 -19.13 -8.88
N SER A 155 24.68 -19.95 -9.77
CA SER A 155 25.48 -19.48 -10.92
C SER A 155 24.66 -18.86 -12.05
N ILE A 156 23.36 -19.19 -12.16
CA ILE A 156 22.42 -18.66 -13.17
C ILE A 156 21.39 -17.74 -12.52
N ILE A 157 20.86 -18.11 -11.35
CA ILE A 157 19.84 -17.34 -10.62
C ILE A 157 20.52 -16.37 -9.66
N ASN A 158 21.20 -15.37 -10.24
CA ASN A 158 21.79 -14.24 -9.53
C ASN A 158 21.52 -12.91 -10.26
N ILE A 159 21.78 -11.80 -9.57
CA ILE A 159 21.48 -10.44 -10.07
C ILE A 159 22.28 -10.10 -11.35
N PRO A 160 23.63 -10.22 -11.38
CA PRO A 160 24.40 -9.95 -12.60
C PRO A 160 23.98 -10.77 -13.82
N TYR A 161 23.75 -12.08 -13.66
CA TYR A 161 23.31 -12.95 -14.76
C TYR A 161 21.92 -12.55 -15.28
N SER A 162 21.00 -12.18 -14.39
CA SER A 162 19.66 -11.71 -14.78
C SER A 162 19.72 -10.42 -15.59
N ALA A 163 20.60 -9.48 -15.23
CA ALA A 163 20.80 -8.23 -15.95
C ALA A 163 21.53 -8.41 -17.29
N ALA A 164 22.51 -9.33 -17.33
CA ALA A 164 23.21 -9.72 -18.56
C ALA A 164 22.23 -10.34 -19.57
N MET A 165 21.43 -11.33 -19.16
CA MET A 165 20.44 -11.98 -20.01
C MET A 165 19.40 -11.00 -20.59
N GLU A 166 18.92 -10.02 -19.80
CA GLU A 166 18.02 -8.98 -20.33
C GLU A 166 18.73 -8.06 -21.34
N THR A 167 20.06 -7.90 -21.24
CA THR A 167 20.88 -7.14 -22.19
C THR A 167 21.12 -7.94 -23.48
N GLU A 168 21.45 -9.23 -23.39
CA GLU A 168 21.54 -10.15 -24.54
C GLU A 168 20.23 -10.18 -25.35
N LEU A 169 19.08 -10.12 -24.67
CA LEU A 169 17.76 -10.04 -25.31
C LEU A 169 17.50 -8.71 -26.05
N ASP A 170 18.00 -7.58 -25.53
CA ASP A 170 17.98 -6.30 -26.24
C ASP A 170 18.96 -6.32 -27.45
N GLU A 171 20.12 -6.97 -27.32
CA GLU A 171 21.10 -7.11 -28.41
C GLU A 171 20.60 -8.00 -29.56
N ILE A 172 19.82 -9.04 -29.27
CA ILE A 172 19.05 -9.79 -30.29
C ILE A 172 18.03 -8.89 -30.99
N ALA A 173 17.35 -8.01 -30.25
CA ALA A 173 16.36 -7.08 -30.82
C ALA A 173 17.01 -5.97 -31.69
N GLU A 174 18.26 -5.60 -31.41
CA GLU A 174 19.09 -4.71 -32.23
C GLU A 174 19.88 -5.43 -33.34
N HIS A 175 19.66 -6.74 -33.56
CA HIS A 175 20.36 -7.58 -34.54
C HIS A 175 21.89 -7.66 -34.36
N LYS A 176 22.38 -7.53 -33.13
CA LYS A 176 23.80 -7.68 -32.76
C LYS A 176 24.18 -9.12 -32.41
N GLU A 177 23.26 -9.85 -31.77
CA GLU A 177 23.45 -11.23 -31.31
C GLU A 177 22.49 -12.21 -31.99
N ASP A 178 22.87 -13.49 -32.05
CA ASP A 178 22.00 -14.55 -32.56
C ASP A 178 21.21 -15.24 -31.44
N LYS A 179 19.90 -15.37 -31.68
CA LYS A 179 18.96 -16.00 -30.76
C LYS A 179 19.30 -17.46 -30.47
N LEU A 180 19.82 -18.23 -31.43
CA LEU A 180 20.14 -19.64 -31.20
C LEU A 180 21.44 -19.79 -30.39
N THR A 181 22.40 -18.88 -30.57
CA THR A 181 23.60 -18.78 -29.73
C THR A 181 23.24 -18.50 -28.28
N VAL A 182 22.51 -17.42 -27.99
CA VAL A 182 22.07 -17.06 -26.62
C VAL A 182 21.26 -18.19 -25.96
N LEU A 183 20.30 -18.80 -26.68
CA LEU A 183 19.52 -19.92 -26.15
C LEU A 183 20.37 -21.15 -25.80
N ARG A 184 21.41 -21.46 -26.59
CA ARG A 184 22.36 -22.56 -26.28
C ARG A 184 23.23 -22.24 -25.06
N ASN A 185 23.72 -21.00 -24.99
CA ASN A 185 24.56 -20.52 -23.89
C ASN A 185 23.82 -20.53 -22.55
N PHE A 186 22.51 -20.24 -22.53
CA PHE A 186 21.66 -20.42 -21.35
C PHE A 186 21.36 -21.91 -21.06
N TYR A 187 20.89 -22.65 -22.06
CA TYR A 187 20.27 -23.96 -21.82
C TYR A 187 21.27 -25.05 -21.39
N GLY A 188 22.48 -25.10 -21.98
CA GLY A 188 23.48 -26.13 -21.63
C GLY A 188 23.89 -26.13 -20.15
N PRO A 189 24.30 -24.97 -19.59
CA PRO A 189 24.56 -24.83 -18.16
C PRO A 189 23.32 -25.08 -17.29
N PHE A 190 22.14 -24.66 -17.73
CA PHE A 190 20.89 -24.87 -16.99
C PHE A 190 20.51 -26.35 -16.87
N GLU A 191 20.56 -27.11 -17.97
CA GLU A 191 20.28 -28.55 -18.00
C GLU A 191 21.24 -29.33 -17.08
N ALA A 192 22.53 -29.01 -17.13
CA ALA A 192 23.56 -29.61 -16.27
C ALA A 192 23.44 -29.25 -14.77
N LEU A 193 22.68 -28.21 -14.41
CA LEU A 193 22.31 -27.90 -13.02
C LEU A 193 20.99 -28.57 -12.63
N LEU A 194 20.00 -28.58 -13.53
CA LEU A 194 18.71 -29.24 -13.33
C LEU A 194 18.90 -30.75 -13.07
N GLU A 195 19.76 -31.41 -13.84
CA GLU A 195 20.14 -32.82 -13.61
C GLU A 195 20.75 -33.08 -12.23
N LYS A 196 21.45 -32.10 -11.63
CA LYS A 196 22.03 -32.22 -10.29
C LYS A 196 20.97 -31.96 -9.22
N ALA A 197 20.13 -30.95 -9.43
CA ALA A 197 19.00 -30.63 -8.56
C ALA A 197 18.04 -31.83 -8.44
N ASP A 198 17.63 -32.45 -9.56
CA ASP A 198 16.71 -33.60 -9.58
C ASP A 198 17.26 -34.88 -8.92
N LYS A 199 18.58 -34.98 -8.76
CA LYS A 199 19.26 -36.11 -8.08
C LYS A 199 19.51 -35.86 -6.59
N VAL A 200 19.58 -34.59 -6.16
CA VAL A 200 19.93 -34.21 -4.78
C VAL A 200 18.74 -33.71 -3.97
N ILE A 201 17.74 -33.10 -4.61
CA ILE A 201 16.50 -32.65 -3.95
C ILE A 201 15.63 -33.90 -3.67
N PRO A 202 15.30 -34.22 -2.39
CA PRO A 202 14.36 -35.28 -2.09
C PRO A 202 12.98 -34.95 -2.67
N LYS A 203 12.36 -35.91 -3.36
CA LYS A 203 10.99 -35.76 -3.89
C LYS A 203 9.91 -35.84 -2.81
N ASP A 204 10.29 -36.24 -1.59
CA ASP A 204 9.42 -36.18 -0.42
C ASP A 204 9.07 -34.72 -0.07
N PRO A 205 7.78 -34.38 0.08
CA PRO A 205 7.39 -33.04 0.51
C PRO A 205 7.96 -32.77 1.92
N PRO A 206 8.30 -31.52 2.25
CA PRO A 206 8.89 -31.18 3.55
C PRO A 206 8.01 -31.72 4.69
N PRO A 207 8.61 -32.28 5.76
CA PRO A 207 7.90 -33.07 6.76
C PRO A 207 6.74 -32.29 7.34
N LEU A 208 5.53 -32.74 6.97
CA LEU A 208 4.29 -32.04 7.26
C LEU A 208 4.04 -32.03 8.77
N GLU A 209 3.76 -30.84 9.33
CA GLU A 209 3.50 -30.67 10.76
C GLU A 209 2.37 -31.62 11.19
N LYS A 210 2.72 -32.61 12.03
CA LYS A 210 1.77 -33.59 12.57
C LYS A 210 0.87 -32.91 13.57
N SER A 211 -0.44 -32.91 13.32
CA SER A 211 -1.40 -32.21 14.17
C SER A 211 -1.84 -33.00 15.42
N GLY A 212 -1.45 -34.28 15.54
CA GLY A 212 -1.99 -35.22 16.53
C GLY A 212 -3.46 -35.62 16.30
N VAL A 213 -4.17 -35.00 15.35
CA VAL A 213 -5.58 -35.30 15.07
C VAL A 213 -5.67 -36.55 14.19
N ILE A 214 -6.26 -37.63 14.69
CA ILE A 214 -6.52 -38.85 13.91
C ILE A 214 -7.63 -38.60 12.89
N CYS A 215 -7.47 -39.08 11.66
CA CYS A 215 -8.49 -39.00 10.63
C CYS A 215 -9.54 -40.11 10.75
N GLU A 216 -10.80 -39.74 10.98
CA GLU A 216 -11.96 -40.67 11.11
C GLU A 216 -12.15 -41.63 9.92
N LYS A 217 -11.62 -41.29 8.73
CA LYS A 217 -11.77 -42.09 7.51
C LYS A 217 -10.57 -42.95 7.14
N CYS A 218 -9.38 -42.69 7.71
CA CYS A 218 -8.15 -43.38 7.31
C CYS A 218 -7.31 -43.90 8.48
N GLY A 219 -7.61 -43.55 9.74
CA GLY A 219 -6.81 -43.90 10.93
C GLY A 219 -5.43 -43.23 11.01
N ARG A 220 -4.92 -42.70 9.90
CA ARG A 220 -3.63 -41.98 9.81
C ARG A 220 -3.76 -40.61 10.48
N GLU A 221 -2.67 -40.15 11.12
CA GLU A 221 -2.57 -38.80 11.68
C GLU A 221 -2.77 -37.73 10.59
N MET A 222 -3.57 -36.70 10.86
CA MET A 222 -3.79 -35.60 9.93
C MET A 222 -2.61 -34.62 9.92
N VAL A 223 -2.26 -34.19 8.73
CA VAL A 223 -1.15 -33.29 8.43
C VAL A 223 -1.67 -31.86 8.22
N ILE A 224 -0.98 -30.88 8.80
CA ILE A 224 -1.25 -29.47 8.50
C ILE A 224 -0.75 -29.18 7.08
N ARG A 225 -1.62 -28.60 6.24
CA ARG A 225 -1.30 -28.09 4.91
C ARG A 225 -1.79 -26.65 4.79
N GLU A 226 -1.07 -25.86 4.00
CA GLU A 226 -1.48 -24.49 3.68
C GLU A 226 -2.34 -24.47 2.42
N GLY A 227 -3.38 -23.64 2.43
CA GLY A 227 -4.30 -23.48 1.30
C GLY A 227 -4.84 -22.06 1.20
N ARG A 228 -5.66 -21.82 0.18
CA ARG A 228 -6.21 -20.49 -0.17
C ARG A 228 -6.96 -19.78 0.98
N TYR A 229 -7.40 -20.52 2.00
CA TYR A 229 -8.18 -20.02 3.13
C TYR A 229 -7.45 -20.14 4.48
N GLY A 230 -6.14 -20.36 4.47
CA GLY A 230 -5.30 -20.55 5.67
C GLY A 230 -4.77 -21.98 5.82
N LYS A 231 -4.23 -22.29 7.00
CA LYS A 231 -3.82 -23.65 7.39
C LYS A 231 -5.06 -24.55 7.58
N PHE A 232 -4.97 -25.79 7.13
CA PHE A 232 -6.03 -26.80 7.26
C PHE A 232 -5.44 -28.19 7.48
N LEU A 233 -6.24 -29.11 8.01
CA LEU A 233 -5.85 -30.50 8.23
C LEU A 233 -6.29 -31.37 7.05
N ALA A 234 -5.42 -32.28 6.60
CA ALA A 234 -5.74 -33.31 5.60
C ALA A 234 -5.32 -34.71 6.08
N CYS A 235 -6.01 -35.78 5.66
CA CYS A 235 -5.41 -37.11 5.73
C CYS A 235 -4.19 -37.14 4.78
N PRO A 236 -3.02 -37.66 5.20
CA PRO A 236 -1.84 -37.76 4.34
C PRO A 236 -2.06 -38.73 3.17
N GLY A 237 -2.95 -39.72 3.33
CA GLY A 237 -3.36 -40.70 2.31
C GLY A 237 -4.21 -40.15 1.16
N PHE A 238 -3.96 -38.93 0.70
CA PHE A 238 -4.52 -38.44 -0.56
C PHE A 238 -3.72 -39.07 -1.73
N PRO A 239 -4.35 -39.61 -2.79
CA PRO A 239 -5.74 -39.39 -3.21
C PRO A 239 -6.81 -40.31 -2.60
N GLU A 240 -6.43 -41.44 -1.97
CA GLU A 240 -7.34 -42.47 -1.43
C GLU A 240 -8.38 -41.89 -0.45
N CYS A 241 -7.91 -41.08 0.49
CA CYS A 241 -8.71 -40.47 1.54
C CYS A 241 -8.70 -38.94 1.41
N ARG A 242 -9.71 -38.40 0.72
CA ARG A 242 -9.95 -36.96 0.56
C ARG A 242 -10.52 -36.26 1.81
N ASN A 243 -10.22 -36.74 3.02
CA ASN A 243 -10.73 -36.13 4.26
C ASN A 243 -9.91 -34.88 4.60
N THR A 244 -10.59 -33.74 4.72
CA THR A 244 -10.01 -32.48 5.19
C THR A 244 -10.87 -31.88 6.31
N LYS A 245 -10.21 -31.24 7.28
CA LYS A 245 -10.86 -30.49 8.36
C LYS A 245 -10.26 -29.08 8.41
N PRO A 246 -11.07 -28.02 8.64
CA PRO A 246 -10.50 -26.70 8.90
C PRO A 246 -9.67 -26.74 10.20
N LEU A 247 -8.51 -26.08 10.21
CA LEU A 247 -7.78 -25.88 11.45
C LEU A 247 -8.48 -24.77 12.23
N LEU A 248 -9.31 -25.15 13.19
CA LEU A 248 -10.05 -24.20 14.02
C LEU A 248 -9.12 -23.66 15.11
N GLU A 249 -8.45 -22.53 14.83
CA GLU A 249 -7.71 -21.77 15.82
C GLU A 249 -8.68 -21.32 16.93
N LYS A 250 -8.57 -21.96 18.10
CA LYS A 250 -9.33 -21.63 19.32
C LYS A 250 -8.62 -20.49 20.05
N ILE A 251 -9.39 -19.51 20.50
CA ILE A 251 -8.85 -18.30 21.15
C ILE A 251 -8.77 -18.45 22.68
N GLY A 252 -9.25 -19.58 23.23
CA GLY A 252 -9.37 -19.80 24.67
C GLY A 252 -10.52 -18.98 25.30
N VAL A 253 -11.47 -18.52 24.49
CA VAL A 253 -12.61 -17.70 24.92
C VAL A 253 -13.91 -18.44 24.68
N SER A 254 -14.73 -18.54 25.72
CA SER A 254 -16.00 -19.26 25.70
C SER A 254 -17.12 -18.42 25.06
N CYS A 255 -18.00 -19.06 24.30
CA CYS A 255 -19.13 -18.39 23.67
C CYS A 255 -20.21 -17.99 24.69
N PRO A 256 -20.65 -16.72 24.75
CA PRO A 256 -21.65 -16.26 25.72
C PRO A 256 -23.06 -16.83 25.49
N GLN A 257 -23.30 -17.53 24.37
CA GLN A 257 -24.60 -18.15 24.07
C GLN A 257 -24.66 -19.66 24.35
N CYS A 258 -23.52 -20.35 24.55
CA CYS A 258 -23.51 -21.81 24.67
C CYS A 258 -22.26 -22.42 25.38
N GLY A 259 -21.35 -21.61 25.90
CA GLY A 259 -20.10 -22.05 26.55
C GLY A 259 -19.01 -22.57 25.61
N GLY A 260 -19.36 -23.11 24.43
CA GLY A 260 -18.41 -23.68 23.47
C GLY A 260 -17.39 -22.68 22.91
N ASP A 261 -16.25 -23.19 22.44
CA ASP A 261 -15.10 -22.38 22.00
C ASP A 261 -15.44 -21.36 20.89
N ILE A 262 -14.85 -20.16 20.97
CA ILE A 262 -14.81 -19.22 19.85
C ILE A 262 -13.59 -19.52 18.97
N THR A 263 -13.85 -19.59 17.66
CA THR A 263 -12.89 -19.97 16.61
C THR A 263 -12.64 -18.82 15.64
N VAL A 264 -11.40 -18.67 15.18
CA VAL A 264 -11.04 -17.76 14.08
C VAL A 264 -11.61 -18.30 12.76
N ARG A 265 -12.24 -17.43 11.96
CA ARG A 265 -12.78 -17.77 10.63
C ARG A 265 -12.52 -16.63 9.64
N HIS A 266 -12.44 -16.96 8.35
CA HIS A 266 -12.18 -15.98 7.28
C HIS A 266 -13.35 -15.90 6.30
N THR A 267 -13.70 -14.70 5.87
CA THR A 267 -14.71 -14.49 4.82
C THR A 267 -14.12 -14.72 3.42
N ARG A 268 -14.99 -14.81 2.39
CA ARG A 268 -14.58 -14.82 0.98
C ARG A 268 -13.73 -13.60 0.55
N THR A 269 -13.76 -12.51 1.32
CA THR A 269 -12.95 -11.31 1.11
C THR A 269 -11.72 -11.25 2.04
N ASN A 270 -11.32 -12.41 2.58
CA ASN A 270 -10.21 -12.60 3.51
C ASN A 270 -10.22 -11.68 4.75
N LYS A 271 -11.42 -11.30 5.22
CA LYS A 271 -11.57 -10.63 6.52
C LYS A 271 -11.71 -11.69 7.61
N VAL A 272 -10.96 -11.52 8.69
CA VAL A 272 -11.15 -12.28 9.93
C VAL A 272 -12.54 -11.94 10.51
N PHE A 273 -13.18 -12.96 11.05
CA PHE A 273 -14.31 -12.86 11.97
C PHE A 273 -14.23 -14.01 12.98
N TYR A 274 -14.93 -13.86 14.10
CA TYR A 274 -14.90 -14.78 15.22
C TYR A 274 -16.26 -15.46 15.32
N GLY A 275 -16.29 -16.79 15.36
CA GLY A 275 -17.54 -17.56 15.41
C GLY A 275 -17.44 -18.78 16.31
N CYS A 276 -18.55 -19.14 16.95
CA CYS A 276 -18.60 -20.32 17.82
C CYS A 276 -18.28 -21.61 17.04
N SER A 277 -17.59 -22.56 17.69
CA SER A 277 -17.38 -23.93 17.21
C SER A 277 -18.71 -24.60 16.84
N ASN A 278 -19.72 -24.48 17.70
CA ASN A 278 -20.99 -25.22 17.65
C ASN A 278 -22.01 -24.63 16.65
N TYR A 279 -21.55 -24.03 15.56
CA TYR A 279 -22.39 -23.67 14.42
C TYR A 279 -22.74 -24.94 13.63
N PRO A 280 -24.03 -25.25 13.34
CA PRO A 280 -25.13 -24.29 13.15
C PRO A 280 -25.97 -23.94 14.37
N GLU A 281 -25.92 -24.72 15.45
CA GLU A 281 -26.76 -24.54 16.66
C GLU A 281 -26.54 -23.17 17.30
N CYS A 282 -25.27 -22.82 17.53
CA CYS A 282 -24.89 -21.49 17.98
C CYS A 282 -24.52 -20.59 16.79
N LYS A 283 -25.26 -19.48 16.66
CA LYS A 283 -25.09 -18.49 15.58
C LYS A 283 -24.28 -17.25 16.01
N PHE A 284 -23.62 -17.31 17.16
CA PHE A 284 -22.75 -16.24 17.64
C PHE A 284 -21.63 -15.93 16.66
N THR A 285 -21.55 -14.68 16.22
CA THR A 285 -20.47 -14.15 15.37
C THR A 285 -20.10 -12.73 15.80
N SER A 286 -18.80 -12.42 15.80
CA SER A 286 -18.24 -11.09 16.05
C SER A 286 -17.21 -10.73 14.98
N TRP A 287 -17.02 -9.43 14.71
CA TRP A 287 -15.93 -8.92 13.88
C TRP A 287 -14.70 -8.53 14.70
N ASP A 288 -14.92 -8.08 15.94
CA ASP A 288 -13.89 -7.68 16.90
C ASP A 288 -13.57 -8.85 17.84
N LYS A 289 -12.32 -8.95 18.30
CA LYS A 289 -11.81 -10.13 19.03
C LYS A 289 -12.49 -10.26 20.40
N PRO A 290 -13.24 -11.34 20.68
CA PRO A 290 -13.88 -11.50 21.99
C PRO A 290 -12.85 -11.81 23.09
N THR A 291 -13.16 -11.41 24.31
CA THR A 291 -12.35 -11.67 25.52
C THR A 291 -13.17 -12.40 26.58
N ASN A 292 -12.50 -13.03 27.56
CA ASN A 292 -13.16 -13.67 28.71
C ASN A 292 -13.62 -12.66 29.79
N GLU A 293 -13.41 -11.36 29.59
CA GLU A 293 -13.84 -10.33 30.55
C GLU A 293 -15.31 -9.95 30.31
N THR A 294 -16.11 -9.95 31.37
CA THR A 294 -17.46 -9.38 31.37
C THR A 294 -17.41 -7.88 31.66
N CYS A 295 -18.27 -7.09 31.02
CA CYS A 295 -18.37 -5.66 31.30
C CYS A 295 -19.14 -5.42 32.61
N PRO A 296 -18.64 -4.57 33.52
CA PRO A 296 -19.23 -4.36 34.85
C PRO A 296 -20.61 -3.68 34.83
N LYS A 297 -21.01 -3.05 33.71
CA LYS A 297 -22.35 -2.44 33.54
C LYS A 297 -23.35 -3.40 32.90
N CYS A 298 -22.94 -4.09 31.83
CA CYS A 298 -23.87 -4.82 30.95
C CYS A 298 -23.86 -6.34 31.15
N GLY A 299 -22.91 -6.90 31.92
CA GLY A 299 -22.74 -8.36 32.12
C GLY A 299 -22.24 -9.13 30.89
N HIS A 300 -22.50 -8.64 29.68
CA HIS A 300 -22.00 -9.21 28.43
C HIS A 300 -20.48 -9.07 28.28
N MET A 301 -19.89 -9.94 27.46
CA MET A 301 -18.45 -9.96 27.21
C MET A 301 -17.92 -8.67 26.56
N LEU A 302 -16.65 -8.37 26.84
CA LEU A 302 -15.88 -7.31 26.20
C LEU A 302 -15.22 -7.80 24.90
N LEU A 303 -15.21 -6.92 23.90
CA LEU A 303 -14.58 -7.11 22.59
C LEU A 303 -13.39 -6.15 22.42
N GLU A 304 -12.28 -6.63 21.88
CA GLU A 304 -11.12 -5.84 21.48
C GLU A 304 -11.34 -5.27 20.07
N HIS A 305 -11.73 -3.99 19.99
CA HIS A 305 -11.90 -3.26 18.74
C HIS A 305 -10.62 -2.49 18.38
N ALA A 306 -10.10 -2.72 17.17
CA ALA A 306 -8.93 -2.03 16.65
C ALA A 306 -9.31 -0.74 15.89
N GLU A 307 -8.98 0.42 16.46
CA GLU A 307 -9.25 1.71 15.82
C GLU A 307 -8.23 2.06 14.72
N ARG A 308 -8.55 3.09 13.92
CA ARG A 308 -7.70 3.58 12.81
C ARG A 308 -6.45 4.30 13.33
N GLY A 309 -5.47 3.50 13.73
CA GLY A 309 -4.20 3.94 14.31
C GLY A 309 -3.52 2.88 15.18
N GLY A 310 -4.01 1.63 15.20
CA GLY A 310 -3.40 0.53 15.97
C GLY A 310 -3.76 0.52 17.46
N LYS A 311 -4.43 1.57 17.97
CA LYS A 311 -5.00 1.57 19.33
C LYS A 311 -6.14 0.56 19.41
N VAL A 312 -6.03 -0.39 20.33
CA VAL A 312 -7.08 -1.33 20.69
C VAL A 312 -7.86 -0.77 21.87
N ARG A 313 -9.19 -0.84 21.82
CA ARG A 313 -10.11 -0.48 22.91
C ARG A 313 -11.01 -1.67 23.25
N ARG A 314 -11.36 -1.81 24.53
CA ARG A 314 -12.38 -2.77 24.98
C ARG A 314 -13.77 -2.15 24.84
N VAL A 315 -14.76 -2.96 24.50
CA VAL A 315 -16.12 -2.54 24.12
C VAL A 315 -17.14 -3.56 24.61
N CYS A 316 -18.23 -3.16 25.28
CA CYS A 316 -19.31 -4.09 25.64
C CYS A 316 -19.98 -4.63 24.36
N SER A 317 -20.15 -5.95 24.26
CA SER A 317 -20.79 -6.60 23.09
C SER A 317 -22.29 -6.29 22.94
N ASN A 318 -22.94 -5.69 23.94
CA ASN A 318 -24.33 -5.24 23.86
C ASN A 318 -24.38 -3.81 23.24
N PRO A 319 -25.09 -3.61 22.12
CA PRO A 319 -25.10 -2.34 21.38
C PRO A 319 -25.87 -1.19 22.06
N ASP A 320 -26.49 -1.45 23.21
CA ASP A 320 -27.27 -0.49 24.00
C ASP A 320 -26.60 -0.16 25.36
N CYS A 321 -25.40 -0.68 25.61
CA CYS A 321 -24.55 -0.26 26.73
C CYS A 321 -23.79 1.05 26.41
N GLU A 322 -23.51 1.87 27.42
CA GLU A 322 -22.65 3.07 27.29
C GLU A 322 -21.25 2.74 26.76
N ASP A 323 -20.69 1.60 27.17
CA ASP A 323 -19.34 1.15 26.82
C ASP A 323 -19.29 0.48 25.42
N ALA A 324 -20.36 0.59 24.64
CA ALA A 324 -20.47 0.03 23.29
C ALA A 324 -19.76 0.91 22.22
N LEU A 325 -19.69 0.38 20.99
CA LEU A 325 -19.33 1.18 19.83
C LEU A 325 -20.52 2.05 19.43
N SER A 326 -20.36 3.37 19.48
CA SER A 326 -21.39 4.31 19.05
C SER A 326 -21.84 3.98 17.62
N LYS A 327 -23.15 3.74 17.47
CA LYS A 327 -23.77 3.27 16.22
C LYS A 327 -23.53 4.29 15.11
N ARG A 328 -22.47 4.09 14.31
CA ARG A 328 -22.21 4.92 13.11
C ARG A 328 -23.48 4.90 12.26
N PRO A 329 -24.08 6.06 11.93
CA PRO A 329 -25.36 6.09 11.24
C PRO A 329 -25.23 5.32 9.93
N SER A 330 -26.04 4.28 9.77
CA SER A 330 -25.99 3.44 8.59
C SER A 330 -26.26 4.32 7.37
N ARG A 331 -25.27 4.41 6.48
CA ARG A 331 -25.35 5.28 5.30
C ARG A 331 -26.48 4.74 4.43
N LYS A 332 -27.68 5.34 4.53
CA LYS A 332 -28.89 4.92 3.81
C LYS A 332 -28.49 4.63 2.37
N LYS A 333 -28.74 3.40 1.90
CA LYS A 333 -28.45 3.00 0.52
C LYS A 333 -29.22 3.94 -0.40
N THR A 334 -28.54 4.93 -0.98
CA THR A 334 -29.15 5.88 -1.91
C THR A 334 -29.67 5.08 -3.09
N THR A 335 -30.98 4.94 -3.20
CA THR A 335 -31.57 4.19 -4.30
C THR A 335 -31.45 4.99 -5.59
N THR A 336 -31.52 4.32 -6.74
CA THR A 336 -31.67 5.01 -8.04
C THR A 336 -32.91 5.90 -8.07
N ALA A 337 -33.98 5.54 -7.33
CA ALA A 337 -35.18 6.37 -7.18
C ALA A 337 -34.89 7.69 -6.41
N ASP A 338 -34.03 7.68 -5.39
CA ASP A 338 -33.66 8.89 -4.65
C ASP A 338 -32.85 9.86 -5.54
N LEU A 339 -31.93 9.34 -6.34
CA LEU A 339 -31.17 10.13 -7.33
C LEU A 339 -32.07 10.73 -8.43
N LEU A 340 -33.15 10.02 -8.80
CA LEU A 340 -34.13 10.51 -9.76
C LEU A 340 -35.05 11.60 -9.18
N LYS A 341 -35.39 11.55 -7.89
CA LYS A 341 -36.18 12.60 -7.22
C LYS A 341 -35.48 13.96 -7.24
N VAL A 342 -34.16 13.99 -6.98
CA VAL A 342 -33.37 15.25 -7.00
C VAL A 342 -33.44 15.96 -8.37
N LYS A 343 -33.49 15.21 -9.48
CA LYS A 343 -33.61 15.80 -10.83
C LYS A 343 -34.94 16.51 -11.10
N LYS A 344 -36.02 16.25 -10.35
CA LYS A 344 -37.30 16.95 -10.53
C LYS A 344 -37.29 18.37 -9.95
N VAL A 345 -36.54 18.62 -8.88
CA VAL A 345 -36.54 19.93 -8.18
C VAL A 345 -35.90 21.04 -9.03
N VAL A 346 -34.90 20.71 -9.84
CA VAL A 346 -34.14 21.69 -10.65
C VAL A 346 -34.89 22.15 -11.91
N LYS A 347 -35.99 21.49 -12.32
CA LYS A 347 -36.77 21.86 -13.51
C LYS A 347 -37.91 22.88 -13.25
N GLY A 348 -38.09 23.36 -12.02
CA GLY A 348 -39.18 24.26 -11.63
C GLY A 348 -38.78 25.73 -11.48
N ARG A 349 -38.32 26.41 -12.55
CA ARG A 349 -38.16 27.87 -12.55
C ARG A 349 -38.36 28.47 -13.93
N GLU A 350 -39.62 28.59 -14.33
CA GLU A 350 -40.00 29.21 -15.61
C GLU A 350 -39.78 30.74 -15.63
N THR A 351 -39.77 31.29 -16.83
CA THR A 351 -39.48 32.71 -17.09
C THR A 351 -40.71 33.58 -16.87
N ARG A 352 -40.53 34.70 -16.16
CA ARG A 352 -41.57 35.74 -16.07
C ARG A 352 -41.13 36.97 -16.89
N LYS A 353 -41.69 37.11 -18.09
CA LYS A 353 -41.54 38.32 -18.91
C LYS A 353 -42.31 39.48 -18.30
N THR A 354 -41.77 40.69 -18.41
CA THR A 354 -42.53 41.96 -18.37
C THR A 354 -42.19 42.77 -19.64
N ALA A 355 -43.12 43.59 -20.11
CA ALA A 355 -43.09 44.20 -21.44
C ALA A 355 -42.70 45.69 -21.41
N ALA A 356 -42.32 46.25 -22.57
CA ALA A 356 -41.84 47.62 -22.71
C ALA A 356 -42.68 48.48 -23.69
N LYS A 357 -42.98 49.73 -23.27
CA LYS A 357 -43.44 50.92 -24.06
C LYS A 357 -43.81 52.03 -23.04
N LYS A 358 -43.75 53.35 -23.30
CA LYS A 358 -43.20 54.18 -24.41
C LYS A 358 -41.93 54.91 -23.87
N THR A 359 -41.38 56.08 -24.29
CA THR A 359 -41.69 57.14 -25.29
C THR A 359 -40.36 57.82 -25.74
N SER A 360 -40.43 59.00 -26.37
CA SER A 360 -39.32 59.90 -26.78
C SER A 360 -39.63 61.35 -26.27
N ALA A 361 -38.92 62.46 -26.54
CA ALA A 361 -37.77 62.81 -27.41
C ALA A 361 -37.14 64.18 -26.99
N ARG A 362 -35.89 64.48 -27.41
CA ARG A 362 -35.36 65.77 -27.96
C ARG A 362 -33.85 65.60 -28.36
N LYS A 363 -33.43 65.72 -29.63
CA LYS A 363 -32.80 66.91 -30.31
C LYS A 363 -31.76 67.65 -29.42
N THR A 364 -30.54 68.05 -29.84
CA THR A 364 -29.83 68.16 -31.16
C THR A 364 -28.31 68.47 -30.90
N ALA A 365 -27.32 68.57 -31.82
CA ALA A 365 -27.20 68.42 -33.29
C ALA A 365 -25.71 68.21 -33.76
N SER A 366 -25.55 67.55 -34.92
CA SER A 366 -24.63 67.84 -36.05
C SER A 366 -23.30 68.64 -35.90
N ALA A 367 -22.18 68.02 -36.28
CA ALA A 367 -21.09 68.63 -37.08
C ALA A 367 -20.24 67.52 -37.76
N ALA A 368 -19.58 67.80 -38.91
CA ALA A 368 -18.73 66.83 -39.62
C ALA A 368 -17.59 67.50 -40.39
N THR A 369 -16.40 66.90 -40.38
CA THR A 369 -15.23 67.36 -41.17
C THR A 369 -14.42 66.16 -41.70
N LYS A 370 -13.60 66.39 -42.74
CA LYS A 370 -13.05 65.36 -43.65
C LYS A 370 -11.55 65.08 -43.44
N SER A 371 -11.12 63.96 -44.02
CA SER A 371 -9.75 63.69 -44.52
C SER A 371 -8.68 63.43 -43.43
N LYS A 372 -7.49 62.89 -43.75
CA LYS A 372 -6.88 62.60 -45.07
C LYS A 372 -5.97 61.37 -44.97
N ALA A 373 -5.82 60.60 -46.06
CA ALA A 373 -4.79 59.57 -46.16
C ALA A 373 -3.44 60.20 -46.57
N ALA A 374 -2.34 59.68 -46.04
CA ALA A 374 -0.98 59.94 -46.51
C ALA A 374 -0.09 58.70 -46.30
N ARG A 375 0.53 58.21 -47.37
CA ARG A 375 1.72 57.37 -47.29
C ARG A 375 2.95 58.26 -47.10
N LYS A 376 3.92 57.81 -46.31
CA LYS A 376 5.29 57.68 -46.79
C LYS A 376 5.96 56.49 -46.13
#